data_AF-A0A849U7V2-F1
#
_entry.id   AF-A0A849U7V2-F1
#
_cell.length_a   1.000
_cell.length_b   1.000
_cell.length_c   1.000
_cell.angle_alpha   90.00
_cell.angle_beta   90.00
_cell.angle_gamma   90.00
#
_symmetry.space_group_name_H-M   'P 1'
#
loop_
_entity.id
_entity.type
_entity.pdbx_description
1 polymer ?
#
loop_
_entity_poly.entity_id
_entity_poly.type
_entity_poly.pdbx_seq_one_letter_code
_entity_poly.pdbx_strand_id
1 'polypeptide(L)' 'MQVQLTTSLDNLVPYQYIPEKFPHLYSKKSWAWAVKQRQHNGLARAFRKVGKNLFVNTQVLAECIDSQIST' A
#
# COMPACT_ATOMS: atom_id res chain seq x y z
N MET A 1 -19.30 -16.53 10.38
CA MET A 1 -17.91 -16.92 10.68
C MET A 1 -16.99 -15.87 10.06
N GLN A 2 -16.25 -15.11 10.85
CA GLN A 2 -15.29 -14.12 10.32
C GLN A 2 -14.04 -14.88 9.89
N VAL A 3 -13.82 -15.01 8.58
CA VAL A 3 -12.60 -15.58 8.02
C VAL A 3 -11.50 -14.55 8.26
N GLN A 4 -10.73 -14.74 9.33
CA GLN A 4 -9.57 -13.92 9.63
C GLN A 4 -8.48 -14.31 8.63
N LEU A 5 -8.44 -13.62 7.49
CA LEU A 5 -7.39 -13.77 6.49
C LEU A 5 -6.04 -13.50 7.18
N THR A 6 -5.28 -14.55 7.46
CA THR A 6 -3.91 -14.44 7.91
C THR A 6 -3.15 -13.67 6.84
N THR A 7 -2.88 -12.39 7.10
CA THR A 7 -2.12 -11.58 6.17
C THR A 7 -0.68 -12.07 6.26
N SER A 8 -0.29 -12.97 5.36
CA SER A 8 1.08 -13.48 5.32
C SER A 8 2.05 -12.30 5.21
N LEU A 9 3.10 -12.33 6.03
CA LEU A 9 4.14 -11.30 6.07
C LEU A 9 4.83 -11.13 4.71
N ASP A 10 4.72 -12.13 3.82
CA ASP A 10 5.25 -12.14 2.46
C ASP A 10 4.76 -10.96 1.60
N ASN A 11 3.57 -10.42 1.91
CA ASN A 11 2.98 -9.32 1.14
C ASN A 11 3.39 -7.93 1.66
N LEU A 12 4.18 -7.85 2.74
CA LEU A 12 4.64 -6.58 3.30
C LEU A 12 5.96 -6.15 2.67
N VAL A 13 5.93 -5.02 1.97
CA VAL A 13 7.12 -4.40 1.38
C VAL A 13 7.39 -3.08 2.10
N PRO A 14 8.65 -2.76 2.49
CA PRO A 14 8.97 -1.44 3.02
C PRO A 14 8.51 -0.36 2.04
N TYR A 15 7.82 0.67 2.53
CA TYR A 15 7.15 1.63 1.65
C TYR A 15 8.12 2.30 0.66
N GLN A 16 9.40 2.43 1.02
CA GLN A 16 10.43 3.03 0.17
C GLN A 16 10.67 2.26 -1.14
N TYR A 17 10.43 0.95 -1.15
CA TYR A 17 10.71 0.09 -2.31
C TYR A 17 9.53 -0.03 -3.28
N ILE A 18 8.35 0.51 -2.96
CA ILE A 18 7.18 0.44 -3.84
C ILE A 18 7.43 1.03 -5.24
N PRO A 19 8.07 2.21 -5.41
CA PRO A 19 8.36 2.75 -6.74
C PRO A 19 9.35 1.91 -7.54
N GLU A 20 10.22 1.14 -6.87
CA GLU A 20 11.20 0.28 -7.53
C GLU A 20 10.57 -1.05 -7.94
N LYS A 21 9.64 -1.57 -7.13
CA LYS A 21 8.88 -2.79 -7.42
C LYS A 21 7.77 -2.56 -8.46
N PHE A 22 7.15 -1.39 -8.45
CA PHE A 22 6.05 -1.02 -9.35
C PHE A 22 6.31 0.33 -10.06
N PRO A 23 7.37 0.42 -10.88
CA PRO A 23 7.76 1.68 -11.52
C PRO A 23 6.73 2.20 -12.53
N HIS A 24 5.89 1.31 -13.05
CA HIS A 24 4.78 1.65 -13.95
C HIS A 24 3.58 2.26 -13.23
N LEU A 25 3.40 1.99 -11.93
CA LEU A 25 2.33 2.58 -11.12
C LEU A 25 2.78 3.88 -10.46
N TYR A 26 4.01 3.91 -9.93
CA TYR A 26 4.51 5.06 -9.20
C TYR A 26 5.95 5.41 -9.55
N SER A 27 6.17 6.67 -9.92
CA SER A 27 7.48 7.31 -9.78
C SER A 27 7.76 7.63 -8.30
N LYS A 28 9.04 7.78 -7.93
CA LYS A 28 9.46 8.15 -6.56
C LYS A 28 8.72 9.41 -6.04
N LYS A 29 8.54 10.42 -6.89
CA LYS A 29 7.83 11.67 -6.54
C LYS A 29 6.34 11.44 -6.31
N SER A 30 5.67 10.75 -7.24
CA SER A 30 4.23 10.45 -7.12
C SER A 30 3.94 9.59 -5.89
N TRP A 31 4.82 8.63 -5.58
CA TRP A 31 4.69 7.79 -4.40
C TRP A 31 4.88 8.57 -3.10
N ALA A 32 5.88 9.44 -3.02
CA ALA A 32 6.08 10.29 -1.85
C ALA A 32 4.83 11.14 -1.56
N TRP A 33 4.19 11.67 -2.60
CA TRP A 33 2.91 12.36 -2.47
C TRP A 33 1.80 11.41 -2.00
N ALA A 34 1.68 10.22 -2.59
CA ALA A 34 0.68 9.22 -2.22
C ALA A 34 0.80 8.78 -0.75
N VAL A 35 2.02 8.59 -0.26
CA VAL A 35 2.30 8.24 1.14
C VAL A 35 1.92 9.39 2.09
N LYS A 36 2.22 10.64 1.71
CA LYS A 36 1.86 11.83 2.50
C LYS A 36 0.35 12.01 2.58
N GLN A 37 -0.36 11.77 1.47
CA GLN A 37 -1.81 11.91 1.35
C GLN A 37 -2.58 10.63 1.64
N ARG A 38 -1.95 9.59 2.20
CA ARG A 38 -2.56 8.25 2.34
C ARG A 38 -3.90 8.22 3.07
N GLN A 39 -4.13 9.17 3.99
CA GLN A 39 -5.37 9.30 4.75
C GLN A 39 -6.53 9.88 3.93
N HIS A 40 -6.23 10.52 2.80
CA HIS A 40 -7.20 11.24 1.97
C HIS A 40 -7.37 10.62 0.57
N ASN A 41 -6.40 9.83 0.11
CA ASN A 41 -6.41 9.22 -1.23
C ASN A 41 -6.84 7.75 -1.24
N GLY A 42 -7.45 7.25 -0.15
CA GLY A 42 -7.95 5.87 -0.06
C GLY A 42 -6.89 4.78 0.12
N LEU A 43 -5.59 5.11 0.17
CA LEU A 43 -4.51 4.12 0.29
C LEU A 43 -4.19 3.72 1.73
N ALA A 44 -4.70 4.43 2.74
CA ALA A 44 -4.36 4.23 4.16
C ALA A 44 -4.43 2.75 4.60
N ARG A 45 -5.41 2.00 4.06
CA ARG A 45 -5.66 0.60 4.41
C ARG A 45 -4.49 -0.33 4.05
N ALA A 46 -3.73 0.01 3.02
CA ALA A 46 -2.57 -0.75 2.56
C ALA A 46 -1.33 -0.56 3.46
N PHE A 47 -1.27 0.49 4.27
CA PHE A 47 -0.10 0.78 5.10
C PHE A 47 -0.18 0.08 6.46
N ARG A 48 0.95 -0.52 6.87
CA ARG A 48 1.12 -1.19 8.16
C ARG A 48 2.39 -0.73 8.84
N LYS A 49 2.31 -0.40 10.12
CA LYS A 49 3.47 -0.06 10.95
C LYS A 49 3.91 -1.29 11.73
N VAL A 50 5.17 -1.70 11.57
CA VAL A 50 5.78 -2.80 12.31
C VAL A 50 7.00 -2.23 13.03
N GLY A 51 6.91 -2.11 14.36
CA GLY A 51 7.87 -1.36 15.15
C GLY A 51 7.93 0.11 14.73
N LYS A 52 9.12 0.59 14.33
CA LYS A 52 9.34 1.96 13.84
C LYS A 52 9.20 2.10 12.33
N ASN A 53 9.08 0.98 11.61
CA ASN A 53 9.13 0.96 10.16
C ASN A 53 7.73 0.90 9.55
N LEU A 54 7.58 1.53 8.39
CA LEU A 54 6.34 1.58 7.63
C LEU A 54 6.44 0.64 6.44
N PHE A 55 5.47 -0.25 6.32
CA PHE A 55 5.34 -1.23 5.27
C PHE A 55 4.03 -1.01 4.51
N VAL A 56 3.98 -1.56 3.31
CA VAL A 56 2.81 -1.59 2.46
C VAL A 56 2.49 -3.03 2.14
N ASN A 57 1.25 -3.42 2.41
CA ASN A 57 0.72 -4.67 1.89
C ASN A 57 0.38 -4.47 0.42
N THR A 58 1.10 -5.15 -0.47
CA THR A 58 0.95 -4.95 -1.92
C THR A 58 -0.38 -5.47 -2.46
N GLN A 59 -0.97 -6.50 -1.83
CA GLN A 59 -2.29 -7.00 -2.21
C GLN A 59 -3.37 -5.97 -1.85
N VAL A 60 -3.35 -5.45 -0.63
CA VAL A 60 -4.32 -4.41 -0.20
C VAL A 60 -4.10 -3.11 -0.98
N LEU A 61 -2.85 -2.81 -1.38
CA LEU A 61 -2.57 -1.67 -2.27
C LEU A 61 -3.29 -1.83 -3.61
N ALA A 62 -3.24 -3.02 -4.22
CA ALA A 62 -3.95 -3.29 -5.47
C ALA A 62 -5.47 -3.12 -5.30
N GLU A 63 -6.06 -3.69 -4.24
CA GLU A 63 -7.48 -3.51 -3.93
C GLU A 63 -7.87 -2.02 -3.78
N CYS A 64 -7.02 -1.23 -3.11
CA CYS A 64 -7.24 0.20 -2.92
C CYS A 64 -7.18 0.97 -4.25
N ILE A 65 -6.34 0.55 -5.19
CA ILE A 65 -6.24 1.16 -6.52
C ILE A 65 -7.46 0.78 -7.37
N ASP A 66 -7.84 -0.50 -7.40
CA ASP A 66 -9.01 -0.97 -8.16
C ASP A 66 -10.31 -0.30 -7.70
N SER A 67 -10.43 -0.05 -6.39
CA SER A 67 -11.56 0.67 -5.80
C SER A 67 -11.66 2.11 -6.29
N GLN A 68 -10.55 2.75 -6.66
CA GLN A 68 -10.54 4.13 -7.20
C GLN A 68 -10.94 4.18 -8.67
N ILE A 69 -10.66 3.13 -9.44
CA ILE A 69 -10.99 3.05 -10.87
C ILE A 69 -12.47 2.70 -11.08
N SER A 70 -13.07 1.98 -10.13
CA SER A 70 -14.46 1.52 -10.20
C SER A 70 -15.51 2.58 -9.82
N THR A 71 -15.11 3.84 -9.62
CA THR A 71 -15.99 4.98 -9.28
C THR A 71 -16.00 5.97 -10.42
#